data_AF-B4W143-F1
#
_entry.id   AF-B4W143-F1
#
_cell.length_a   1.000
_cell.length_b   1.000
_cell.length_c   1.000
_cell.angle_alpha   90.00
_cell.angle_beta   90.00
_cell.angle_gamma   90.00
#
_symmetry.space_group_name_H-M   'P 1'
#
loop_
_entity.id
_entity.type
_entity.pdbx_description
1 polymer ?
#
loop_
_entity_poly.entity_id
_entity_poly.type
_entity_poly.pdbx_seq_one_letter_code
_entity_poly.pdbx_strand_id
1 'polypeptide(L)'
;MTNYSASLPANIDIAIVGAGPQALTLVTHLLQKRKKMGDRFLVFDASGRWMNRWFHQFAALEIPHLRSPAVHHPHPNPYALRSFAENRESEFFPPYHLPGTQLFEEFCQNVIHQWGLPDKLVRADVSSLKPTTVLKRPRFRLELSNGQSVIARRVVLATGAGRKIVPDWVDKIASAYPTDRLCHAQSVDLQNVQIAGEQVLIIGGGLTSGHLAVGAAARGAKVMLMSQRRLQEKWFDAEPGWLGPKYLKDFWAEPNWQRRWEMIQGARNGGSMTPKMMFQLRRLEPSCKYF
;
A
#
# COMPACT_ATOMS: atom_id res chain seq x y z
N MET A 1 22.67 3.72 9.99
CA MET A 1 22.75 2.45 9.24
C MET A 1 23.27 1.37 10.19
N THR A 2 22.37 0.74 10.96
CA THR A 2 22.73 -0.46 11.73
C THR A 2 22.59 -1.65 10.79
N ASN A 3 23.70 -2.04 10.17
CA ASN A 3 23.82 -3.34 9.53
C ASN A 3 23.61 -4.40 10.61
N TYR A 4 22.55 -5.20 10.51
CA TYR A 4 22.46 -6.46 11.24
C TYR A 4 23.59 -7.38 10.71
N SER A 5 24.79 -7.20 11.26
CA SER A 5 25.91 -8.15 11.18
C SER A 5 25.78 -9.27 12.22
N ALA A 6 24.70 -9.25 13.03
CA ALA A 6 24.36 -10.38 13.87
C ALA A 6 23.75 -11.49 13.01
N SER A 7 24.32 -12.69 13.09
CA SER A 7 23.79 -13.89 12.45
C SER A 7 22.28 -14.01 12.74
N LEU A 8 21.48 -14.14 11.67
CA LEU A 8 20.05 -14.38 11.78
C LEU A 8 19.78 -15.54 12.75
N PRO A 9 18.86 -15.37 13.72
CA PRO A 9 18.52 -16.46 14.62
C PRO A 9 17.93 -17.63 13.82
N ALA A 10 18.40 -18.84 14.10
CA ALA A 10 17.90 -20.04 13.43
C ALA A 10 16.40 -20.27 13.71
N ASN A 11 15.92 -19.84 14.87
CA ASN A 11 14.53 -20.00 15.32
C ASN A 11 13.97 -18.69 15.89
N ILE A 12 12.73 -18.35 15.51
CA ILE A 12 11.97 -17.21 16.03
C ILE A 12 10.53 -17.58 16.37
N ASP A 13 9.89 -16.84 17.28
CA ASP A 13 8.48 -17.10 17.65
C ASP A 13 7.53 -16.58 16.57
N ILE A 14 7.74 -15.35 16.08
CA ILE A 14 6.90 -14.73 15.04
C ILE A 14 7.77 -14.14 13.93
N ALA A 15 7.56 -14.57 12.69
CA ALA A 15 8.07 -13.87 11.51
C ALA A 15 6.97 -12.99 10.92
N ILE A 16 7.28 -11.74 10.59
CA ILE A 16 6.37 -10.84 9.88
C ILE A 16 6.99 -10.55 8.51
N VAL A 17 6.31 -10.89 7.43
CA VAL A 17 6.81 -10.71 6.06
C VAL A 17 6.17 -9.45 5.46
N GLY A 18 7.01 -8.46 5.15
CA GLY A 18 6.63 -7.12 4.71
C GLY A 18 6.67 -6.10 5.85
N ALA A 19 7.26 -4.93 5.59
CA ALA A 19 7.38 -3.82 6.55
C ALA A 19 6.47 -2.64 6.20
N GLY A 20 5.29 -2.90 5.63
CA GLY A 20 4.30 -1.90 5.23
C GLY A 20 3.37 -1.45 6.38
N PRO A 21 2.32 -0.66 6.07
CA PRO A 21 1.44 -0.09 7.08
C PRO A 21 0.73 -1.14 7.93
N GLN A 22 0.33 -2.28 7.35
CA GLN A 22 -0.32 -3.36 8.10
C GLN A 22 0.63 -4.01 9.11
N ALA A 23 1.89 -4.21 8.75
CA ALA A 23 2.90 -4.72 9.66
C ALA A 23 3.17 -3.73 10.78
N LEU A 24 3.28 -2.44 10.46
CA LEU A 24 3.50 -1.37 11.43
C LEU A 24 2.33 -1.31 12.43
N THR A 25 1.09 -1.37 11.94
CA THR A 25 -0.10 -1.45 12.81
C THR A 25 -0.07 -2.68 13.71
N LEU A 26 0.26 -3.85 13.17
CA LEU A 26 0.31 -5.08 13.97
C LEU A 26 1.31 -4.97 15.12
N VAL A 27 2.55 -4.54 14.82
CA VAL A 27 3.62 -4.54 15.84
C VAL A 27 3.38 -3.50 16.91
N THR A 28 2.87 -2.31 16.56
CA THR A 28 2.55 -1.27 17.55
C THR A 28 1.44 -1.73 18.50
N HIS A 29 0.38 -2.37 17.98
CA HIS A 29 -0.70 -2.91 18.80
C HIS A 29 -0.23 -4.08 19.67
N LEU A 30 0.63 -4.95 19.13
CA LEU A 30 1.23 -6.06 19.87
C LEU A 30 2.07 -5.55 21.05
N LEU A 31 2.94 -4.57 20.80
CA LEU A 31 3.83 -4.00 21.81
C LEU A 31 3.08 -3.17 22.84
N GLN A 32 2.04 -2.43 22.43
CA GLN A 32 1.18 -1.70 23.36
C GLN A 32 0.50 -2.65 24.34
N LYS A 33 -0.04 -3.78 23.85
CA LYS A 33 -0.68 -4.77 24.72
C LYS A 33 0.33 -5.54 25.57
N ARG A 34 1.50 -5.87 25.01
CA ARG A 34 2.52 -6.69 25.68
C ARG A 34 3.94 -6.31 25.25
N LYS A 35 4.57 -5.38 25.99
CA LYS A 35 5.95 -4.93 25.72
C LYS A 35 6.97 -6.09 25.61
N LYS A 36 6.83 -7.14 26.42
CA LYS A 36 7.68 -8.36 26.39
C LYS A 36 7.67 -9.13 25.06
N MET A 37 6.76 -8.80 24.13
CA MET A 37 6.74 -9.39 22.79
C MET A 37 7.82 -8.82 21.86
N GLY A 38 8.50 -7.72 22.23
CA GLY A 38 9.54 -7.11 21.41
C GLY A 38 10.71 -8.02 21.05
N ASP A 39 10.99 -9.03 21.87
CA ASP A 39 12.08 -9.99 21.62
C ASP A 39 11.61 -11.28 20.96
N ARG A 40 10.36 -11.31 20.49
CA ARG A 40 9.71 -12.52 19.96
C ARG A 40 9.36 -12.42 18.47
N PHE A 41 9.61 -11.29 17.83
CA PHE A 41 9.37 -11.15 16.40
C PHE A 41 10.53 -10.52 15.67
N LEU A 42 10.63 -10.88 14.39
CA LEU A 42 11.43 -10.17 13.40
C LEU A 42 10.55 -9.87 12.19
N VAL A 43 10.82 -8.73 11.56
CA VAL A 43 10.16 -8.28 10.34
C VAL A 43 11.13 -8.44 9.18
N PHE A 44 10.68 -9.02 8.08
CA PHE A 44 11.49 -9.30 6.89
C PHE A 44 10.96 -8.47 5.74
N ASP A 45 11.78 -7.58 5.19
CA ASP A 45 11.44 -6.79 4.01
C ASP A 45 12.68 -6.60 3.13
N ALA A 46 12.52 -6.79 1.82
CA ALA A 46 13.61 -6.71 0.86
C ALA A 46 14.30 -5.34 0.84
N SER A 47 13.55 -4.27 1.13
CA SER A 47 14.08 -2.91 1.15
C SER A 47 14.96 -2.60 2.36
N GLY A 48 14.81 -3.36 3.45
CA GLY A 48 15.46 -3.05 4.73
C GLY A 48 15.00 -1.73 5.35
N ARG A 49 13.88 -1.16 4.89
CA ARG A 49 13.28 0.06 5.45
C ARG A 49 11.77 -0.11 5.65
N TRP A 50 11.30 0.28 6.83
CA TRP A 50 9.87 0.37 7.11
C TRP A 50 9.19 1.34 6.14
N MET A 51 7.97 1.01 5.73
CA MET A 51 7.11 1.84 4.87
C MET A 51 7.71 2.20 3.49
N ASN A 52 8.85 1.62 3.11
CA ASN A 52 9.61 2.02 1.92
C ASN A 52 8.78 2.02 0.64
N ARG A 53 8.10 0.91 0.34
CA ARG A 53 7.26 0.79 -0.86
C ARG A 53 6.10 1.78 -0.82
N TRP A 54 5.52 2.00 0.36
CA TRP A 54 4.38 2.91 0.52
C TRP A 54 4.77 4.35 0.17
N PHE A 55 5.83 4.88 0.80
CA PHE A 55 6.29 6.25 0.53
C PHE A 55 6.85 6.40 -0.89
N HIS A 56 7.59 5.42 -1.39
CA HIS A 56 8.06 5.45 -2.77
C HIS A 56 6.90 5.55 -3.78
N GLN A 57 5.81 4.78 -3.61
CA GLN A 57 4.66 4.86 -4.51
C GLN A 57 3.90 6.19 -4.39
N PHE A 58 3.78 6.73 -3.18
CA PHE A 58 3.18 8.06 -2.99
C PHE A 58 4.00 9.15 -3.67
N ALA A 59 5.33 9.11 -3.54
CA ALA A 59 6.25 10.04 -4.18
C ALA A 59 6.23 9.90 -5.71
N ALA A 60 6.34 8.67 -6.23
CA ALA A 60 6.35 8.35 -7.65
C ALA A 60 5.06 8.78 -8.38
N LEU A 61 3.93 8.81 -7.68
CA LEU A 61 2.63 9.27 -8.20
C LEU A 61 2.29 10.72 -7.78
N GLU A 62 3.22 11.41 -7.11
CA GLU A 62 3.07 12.78 -6.60
C GLU A 62 1.76 12.97 -5.82
N ILE A 63 1.41 11.99 -4.98
CA ILE A 63 0.18 12.03 -4.19
C ILE A 63 0.38 13.03 -3.04
N PRO A 64 -0.40 14.12 -2.96
CA PRO A 64 -0.14 15.20 -2.00
C PRO A 64 -0.64 14.90 -0.58
N HIS A 65 -1.68 14.08 -0.46
CA HIS A 65 -2.30 13.75 0.82
C HIS A 65 -3.00 12.39 0.75
N LEU A 66 -3.22 11.78 1.91
CA LEU A 66 -3.95 10.53 2.00
C LEU A 66 -5.43 10.71 1.60
N ARG A 67 -6.07 9.61 1.21
CA ARG A 67 -7.54 9.54 1.05
C ARG A 67 -8.24 9.29 2.39
N SER A 68 -7.52 8.72 3.36
CA SER A 68 -8.05 8.36 4.66
C SER A 68 -7.89 9.49 5.69
N PRO A 69 -8.90 9.75 6.53
CA PRO A 69 -8.82 10.68 7.65
C PRO A 69 -7.67 10.40 8.62
N ALA A 70 -7.28 11.42 9.38
CA ALA A 70 -6.18 11.37 10.34
C ALA A 70 -6.27 10.25 11.40
N VAL A 71 -7.44 9.67 11.67
CA VAL A 71 -7.58 8.56 12.64
C VAL A 71 -7.14 7.20 12.09
N HIS A 72 -6.96 7.09 10.76
CA HIS A 72 -6.56 5.85 10.10
C HIS A 72 -5.05 5.80 9.92
N HIS A 73 -4.37 5.39 10.99
CA HIS A 73 -2.92 5.33 11.03
C HIS A 73 -2.42 4.14 11.86
N PRO A 74 -1.11 3.81 11.81
CA PRO A 74 -0.58 2.61 12.48
C PRO A 74 -0.51 2.68 14.01
N HIS A 75 -0.56 3.87 14.61
CA HIS A 75 -0.49 4.00 16.06
C HIS A 75 -1.79 3.54 16.76
N PRO A 76 -1.73 2.84 17.91
CA PRO A 76 -2.94 2.31 18.56
C PRO A 76 -3.84 3.37 19.21
N ASN A 77 -3.30 4.51 19.64
CA ASN A 77 -4.10 5.67 20.06
C ASN A 77 -4.61 6.41 18.83
N PRO A 78 -5.94 6.48 18.58
CA PRO A 78 -6.53 7.10 17.38
C PRO A 78 -6.31 8.62 17.26
N TYR A 79 -5.87 9.28 18.33
CA TYR A 79 -5.56 10.70 18.34
C TYR A 79 -4.08 11.00 18.07
N ALA A 80 -3.23 9.97 17.97
CA ALA A 80 -1.78 10.15 17.97
C ALA A 80 -1.27 11.01 16.81
N LEU A 81 -1.79 10.86 15.59
CA LEU A 81 -1.38 11.71 14.48
C LEU A 81 -1.81 13.16 14.67
N ARG A 82 -2.98 13.40 15.27
CA ARG A 82 -3.44 14.78 15.57
C ARG A 82 -2.57 15.41 16.64
N SER A 83 -2.25 14.68 17.70
CA SER A 83 -1.32 15.13 18.74
C SER A 83 0.09 15.36 18.19
N PHE A 84 0.57 14.50 17.29
CA PHE A 84 1.86 14.68 16.62
C PHE A 84 1.89 15.93 15.72
N ALA A 85 0.76 16.24 15.10
CA ALA A 85 0.59 17.39 14.22
C ALA A 85 0.12 18.66 14.95
N GLU A 86 0.29 18.74 16.27
CA GLU A 86 -0.01 19.96 17.02
C GLU A 86 0.81 21.13 16.44
N ASN A 87 0.14 22.25 16.16
CA ASN A 87 0.67 23.42 15.43
C ASN A 87 0.99 23.20 13.93
N ARG A 88 0.56 22.09 13.34
CA ARG A 88 0.73 21.75 11.90
C ARG A 88 -0.62 21.55 11.20
N GLU A 89 -1.66 22.27 11.64
CA GLU A 89 -3.02 22.09 11.12
C GLU A 89 -3.15 22.36 9.61
N SER A 90 -2.31 23.25 9.06
CA SER A 90 -2.24 23.58 7.64
C SER A 90 -1.81 22.41 6.74
N GLU A 91 -1.23 21.36 7.31
CA GLU A 91 -0.83 20.16 6.59
C GLU A 91 -1.97 19.12 6.46
N PHE A 92 -3.16 19.42 7.00
CA PHE A 92 -4.37 18.64 6.76
C PHE A 92 -5.23 19.23 5.65
N PHE A 93 -5.78 18.35 4.82
CA PHE A 93 -6.61 18.71 3.69
C PHE A 93 -8.10 18.46 3.98
N PRO A 94 -8.99 19.35 3.52
CA PRO A 94 -10.44 19.16 3.63
C PRO A 94 -10.96 18.04 2.71
N PRO A 95 -12.18 17.52 2.92
CA PRO A 95 -13.10 17.88 4.01
C PRO A 95 -12.93 17.02 5.28
N TYR A 96 -12.08 16.00 5.27
CA TYR A 96 -12.02 14.98 6.33
C TYR A 96 -10.73 14.99 7.16
N HIS A 97 -10.03 16.13 7.22
CA HIS A 97 -8.72 16.25 7.89
C HIS A 97 -7.76 15.16 7.39
N LEU A 98 -7.56 15.14 6.06
CA LEU A 98 -6.71 14.19 5.38
C LEU A 98 -5.26 14.61 5.58
N PRO A 99 -4.38 13.80 6.19
CA PRO A 99 -3.00 14.20 6.39
C PRO A 99 -2.26 14.32 5.06
N GLY A 100 -1.47 15.38 4.93
CA GLY A 100 -0.46 15.49 3.87
C GLY A 100 0.48 14.30 3.88
N THR A 101 1.01 13.95 2.71
CA THR A 101 1.89 12.78 2.56
C THR A 101 3.15 12.91 3.42
N GLN A 102 3.77 14.09 3.45
CA GLN A 102 4.96 14.36 4.27
C GLN A 102 4.65 14.26 5.77
N LEU A 103 3.57 14.90 6.24
CA LEU A 103 3.13 14.79 7.64
C LEU A 103 2.93 13.33 8.06
N PHE A 104 2.27 12.54 7.22
CA PHE A 104 2.03 11.12 7.50
C PHE A 104 3.33 10.29 7.49
N GLU A 105 4.27 10.64 6.62
CA GLU A 105 5.59 10.01 6.59
C GLU A 105 6.37 10.25 7.87
N GLU A 106 6.52 11.50 8.26
CA GLU A 106 7.20 11.90 9.50
C GLU A 106 6.55 11.27 10.73
N PHE A 107 5.21 11.21 10.76
CA PHE A 107 4.48 10.51 11.82
C PHE A 107 4.82 9.01 11.86
N CYS A 108 4.81 8.32 10.72
CA CYS A 108 5.16 6.90 10.69
C CYS A 108 6.60 6.68 11.14
N GLN A 109 7.54 7.53 10.72
CA GLN A 109 8.93 7.48 11.16
C GLN A 109 9.03 7.67 12.68
N ASN A 110 8.31 8.65 13.25
CA ASN A 110 8.24 8.86 14.69
C ASN A 110 7.73 7.60 15.43
N VAL A 111 6.65 6.99 14.95
CA VAL A 111 6.12 5.72 15.50
C VAL A 111 7.18 4.61 15.40
N ILE A 112 7.84 4.45 14.27
CA ILE A 112 8.89 3.43 14.07
C ILE A 112 10.01 3.58 15.13
N HIS A 113 10.46 4.81 15.36
CA HIS A 113 11.50 5.11 16.35
C HIS A 113 11.02 4.93 17.79
N GLN A 114 9.83 5.45 18.14
CA GLN A 114 9.26 5.36 19.48
C GLN A 114 9.15 3.91 19.97
N TRP A 115 8.87 2.98 19.07
CA TRP A 115 8.69 1.56 19.37
C TRP A 115 9.96 0.71 19.15
N GLY A 116 11.11 1.32 18.83
CA GLY A 116 12.37 0.60 18.64
C GLY A 116 12.34 -0.42 17.49
N LEU A 117 11.56 -0.15 16.45
CA LEU A 117 11.34 -1.08 15.34
C LEU A 117 12.47 -1.18 14.30
N PRO A 118 13.41 -0.22 14.15
CA PRO A 118 14.58 -0.41 13.29
C PRO A 118 15.37 -1.68 13.65
N ASP A 119 15.52 -1.97 14.94
CA ASP A 119 16.26 -3.13 15.43
C ASP A 119 15.50 -4.46 15.25
N LYS A 120 14.25 -4.41 14.77
CA LYS A 120 13.46 -5.63 14.51
C LYS A 120 13.35 -5.94 13.02
N LEU A 121 13.93 -5.09 12.16
CA LEU A 121 13.86 -5.22 10.72
C LEU A 121 15.09 -5.92 10.14
N VAL A 122 14.83 -7.04 9.48
CA VAL A 122 15.79 -7.78 8.68
C VAL A 122 15.61 -7.39 7.23
N ARG A 123 16.70 -6.89 6.61
CA ARG A 123 16.76 -6.71 5.15
C ARG A 123 16.89 -8.07 4.48
N ALA A 124 15.76 -8.65 4.08
CA ALA A 124 15.72 -9.91 3.36
C ALA A 124 14.42 -10.03 2.57
N ASP A 125 14.52 -10.62 1.38
CA ASP A 125 13.36 -11.02 0.60
C ASP A 125 13.00 -12.47 0.93
N VAL A 126 11.74 -12.72 1.33
CA VAL A 126 11.25 -14.06 1.66
C VAL A 126 10.67 -14.66 0.39
N SER A 127 11.43 -15.57 -0.23
CA SER A 127 11.07 -16.17 -1.53
C SER A 127 10.14 -17.37 -1.40
N SER A 128 10.17 -18.07 -0.26
CA SER A 128 9.30 -19.22 -0.02
C SER A 128 8.92 -19.37 1.45
N LEU A 129 7.73 -19.92 1.67
CA LEU A 129 7.20 -20.28 2.97
C LEU A 129 6.71 -21.72 2.93
N LYS A 130 7.39 -22.63 3.65
CA LYS A 130 7.05 -24.05 3.66
C LYS A 130 6.67 -24.51 5.07
N PRO A 131 5.53 -25.22 5.25
CA PRO A 131 5.26 -25.93 6.49
C PRO A 131 6.38 -26.91 6.81
N THR A 132 6.76 -27.03 8.08
CA THR A 132 7.80 -27.95 8.54
C THR A 132 7.54 -28.42 9.97
N THR A 133 8.33 -29.36 10.46
CA THR A 133 8.22 -29.88 11.82
C THR A 133 9.58 -29.83 12.51
N VAL A 134 9.63 -29.21 13.69
CA VAL A 134 10.84 -29.17 14.53
C VAL A 134 10.46 -29.69 15.91
N LEU A 135 11.21 -30.68 16.40
CA LEU A 135 10.93 -31.34 17.69
C LEU A 135 9.47 -31.80 17.81
N LYS A 136 8.94 -32.45 16.76
CA LYS A 136 7.55 -32.93 16.65
C LYS A 136 6.48 -31.83 16.76
N ARG A 137 6.84 -30.55 16.63
CA ARG A 137 5.89 -29.42 16.65
C ARG A 137 5.82 -28.75 15.26
N PRO A 138 4.62 -28.37 14.79
CA PRO A 138 4.47 -27.68 13.51
C PRO A 138 5.13 -26.30 13.54
N ARG A 139 5.83 -25.96 12.46
CA ARG A 139 6.58 -24.73 12.26
C ARG A 139 6.48 -24.31 10.79
N PHE A 140 7.06 -23.16 10.48
CA PHE A 140 7.26 -22.70 9.12
C PHE A 140 8.74 -22.44 8.87
N ARG A 141 9.25 -22.88 7.71
CA ARG A 141 10.55 -22.49 7.20
C ARG A 141 10.35 -21.35 6.21
N LEU A 142 10.98 -20.22 6.49
CA LEU A 142 11.12 -19.09 5.58
C LEU A 142 12.43 -19.28 4.82
N GLU A 143 12.36 -19.36 3.50
CA GLU A 143 13.54 -19.34 2.64
C GLU A 143 13.75 -17.91 2.17
N LEU A 144 14.98 -17.43 2.32
CA LEU A 144 15.39 -16.08 1.94
C LEU A 144 16.06 -16.11 0.57
N SER A 145 15.95 -15.03 -0.20
CA SER A 145 16.54 -14.94 -1.53
C SER A 145 18.07 -15.07 -1.57
N ASN A 146 18.75 -14.84 -0.44
CA ASN A 146 20.19 -15.02 -0.28
C ASN A 146 20.59 -16.48 0.06
N GLY A 147 19.67 -17.43 -0.01
CA GLY A 147 19.90 -18.85 0.28
C GLY A 147 19.85 -19.22 1.77
N GLN A 148 19.75 -18.24 2.68
CA GLN A 148 19.56 -18.51 4.11
C GLN A 148 18.12 -18.95 4.39
N SER A 149 17.90 -19.54 5.56
CA SER A 149 16.54 -19.87 6.01
C SER A 149 16.37 -19.64 7.51
N VAL A 150 15.14 -19.33 7.91
CA VAL A 150 14.76 -19.10 9.30
C VAL A 150 13.53 -19.95 9.63
N ILE A 151 13.51 -20.55 10.82
CA ILE A 151 12.35 -21.30 11.30
C ILE A 151 11.51 -20.41 12.21
N ALA A 152 10.21 -20.30 11.93
CA ALA A 152 9.27 -19.54 12.73
C ALA A 152 8.16 -20.42 13.30
N ARG A 153 7.73 -20.14 14.53
CA ARG A 153 6.52 -20.78 15.09
C ARG A 153 5.24 -20.23 14.46
N ARG A 154 5.19 -18.93 14.19
CA ARG A 154 4.06 -18.24 13.56
C ARG A 154 4.58 -17.33 12.46
N VAL A 155 3.79 -17.15 11.42
CA VAL A 155 4.10 -16.24 10.32
C VAL A 155 2.92 -15.34 10.08
N VAL A 156 3.19 -14.04 9.93
CA VAL A 156 2.24 -13.03 9.47
C VAL A 156 2.68 -12.58 8.09
N LEU A 157 1.77 -12.65 7.12
CA LEU A 157 1.99 -12.10 5.79
C LEU A 157 1.37 -10.71 5.73
N ALA A 158 2.22 -9.69 5.66
CA ALA A 158 1.88 -8.27 5.58
C ALA A 158 2.52 -7.64 4.33
N THR A 159 2.49 -8.37 3.22
CA THR A 159 3.20 -8.06 1.95
C THR A 159 2.52 -6.97 1.11
N GLY A 160 1.37 -6.44 1.55
CA GLY A 160 0.59 -5.44 0.83
C GLY A 160 -0.15 -6.01 -0.40
N ALA A 161 -0.48 -5.15 -1.35
CA ALA A 161 -1.15 -5.54 -2.59
C ALA A 161 -0.30 -6.61 -3.33
N GLY A 162 -0.97 -7.71 -3.70
CA GLY A 162 -0.36 -8.91 -4.27
C GLY A 162 0.16 -8.75 -5.70
N ARG A 163 0.15 -9.85 -6.44
CA ARG A 163 0.63 -9.97 -7.82
C ARG A 163 0.13 -8.82 -8.71
N LYS A 164 1.04 -8.22 -9.49
CA LYS A 164 0.70 -7.25 -10.55
C LYS A 164 -0.36 -7.86 -11.46
N ILE A 165 -1.46 -7.16 -11.67
CA ILE A 165 -2.50 -7.59 -12.60
C ILE A 165 -2.15 -6.99 -13.94
N VAL A 166 -1.69 -7.85 -14.86
CA VAL A 166 -1.39 -7.50 -16.24
C VAL A 166 -2.52 -8.07 -17.09
N PRO A 167 -3.21 -7.27 -17.91
CA PRO A 167 -4.26 -7.77 -18.77
C PRO A 167 -3.73 -8.77 -19.81
N ASP A 168 -4.49 -9.84 -20.09
CA ASP A 168 -4.11 -10.90 -21.03
C ASP A 168 -3.79 -10.44 -22.45
N TRP A 169 -4.28 -9.25 -22.86
CA TRP A 169 -3.96 -8.70 -24.18
C TRP A 169 -2.51 -8.22 -24.30
N VAL A 170 -1.84 -7.94 -23.18
CA VAL A 170 -0.43 -7.51 -23.18
C VAL A 170 0.48 -8.60 -23.77
N ASP A 171 0.22 -9.86 -23.40
CA ASP A 171 0.97 -11.02 -23.92
C ASP A 171 0.62 -11.34 -25.39
N LYS A 172 -0.42 -10.70 -25.95
CA LYS A 172 -0.89 -10.89 -27.33
C LYS A 172 -0.38 -9.82 -28.31
N ILE A 173 0.40 -8.85 -27.84
CA ILE A 173 1.01 -7.83 -28.70
C ILE A 173 2.12 -8.52 -29.52
N ALA A 174 1.89 -8.69 -30.81
CA ALA A 174 2.80 -9.43 -31.68
C ALA A 174 4.10 -8.67 -32.00
N SER A 175 4.05 -7.34 -32.04
CA SER A 175 5.21 -6.49 -32.31
C SER A 175 6.07 -6.32 -31.06
N ALA A 176 7.39 -6.33 -31.24
CA ALA A 176 8.29 -5.91 -30.18
C ALA A 176 8.07 -4.42 -29.85
N TYR A 177 8.14 -4.09 -28.56
CA TYR A 177 8.08 -2.71 -28.06
C TYR A 177 9.16 -2.52 -26.99
N PRO A 178 9.69 -1.29 -26.84
CA PRO A 178 10.65 -1.00 -25.78
C PRO A 178 10.06 -1.27 -24.39
N THR A 179 10.85 -1.86 -23.49
CA THR A 179 10.38 -2.30 -22.17
C THR A 179 9.91 -1.17 -21.26
N ASP A 180 10.32 0.07 -21.54
CA ASP A 180 9.93 1.29 -20.83
C ASP A 180 8.63 1.90 -21.35
N ARG A 181 8.10 1.43 -22.49
CA ARG A 181 6.89 1.97 -23.14
C ARG A 181 5.59 1.30 -22.70
N LEU A 182 5.67 0.11 -22.12
CA LEU A 182 4.52 -0.58 -21.52
C LEU A 182 4.84 -0.91 -20.06
N CYS A 183 4.37 -0.03 -19.17
CA CYS A 183 4.65 -0.10 -17.75
C CYS A 183 3.39 -0.35 -16.93
N HIS A 184 3.50 -1.15 -15.86
CA HIS A 184 2.48 -1.20 -14.82
C HIS A 184 2.62 0.04 -13.92
N ALA A 185 1.51 0.59 -13.40
CA ALA A 185 1.55 1.82 -12.60
C ALA A 185 2.56 1.78 -11.43
N GLN A 186 2.74 0.61 -10.81
CA GLN A 186 3.73 0.42 -9.72
C GLN A 186 5.20 0.61 -10.13
N SER A 187 5.53 0.59 -11.42
CA SER A 187 6.90 0.83 -11.90
C SER A 187 7.06 2.21 -12.55
N VAL A 188 6.01 3.01 -12.62
CA VAL A 188 6.08 4.37 -13.15
C VAL A 188 6.45 5.33 -12.03
N ASP A 189 7.46 6.15 -12.27
CA ASP A 189 7.85 7.26 -11.42
C ASP A 189 7.74 8.56 -12.22
N LEU A 190 6.69 9.33 -11.93
CA LEU A 190 6.44 10.62 -12.59
C LEU A 190 7.60 11.59 -12.36
N GLN A 191 8.34 11.51 -11.25
CA GLN A 191 9.44 12.44 -10.97
C GLN A 191 10.59 12.29 -11.98
N ASN A 192 10.74 11.10 -12.57
CA ASN A 192 11.89 10.72 -13.38
C ASN A 192 11.53 10.35 -14.83
N VAL A 193 10.26 10.45 -15.22
CA VAL A 193 9.80 10.06 -16.56
C VAL A 193 9.88 11.23 -17.56
N GLN A 194 10.44 10.98 -18.74
CA GLN A 194 10.53 11.94 -19.84
C GLN A 194 9.45 11.65 -20.89
N ILE A 195 8.33 12.40 -20.83
CA ILE A 195 7.13 12.17 -21.66
C ILE A 195 6.59 13.47 -22.29
N ALA A 196 7.37 14.55 -22.27
CA ALA A 196 6.97 15.80 -22.89
C ALA A 196 6.78 15.61 -24.41
N GLY A 197 5.62 16.02 -24.93
CA GLY A 197 5.27 15.85 -26.34
C GLY A 197 4.84 14.43 -26.74
N GLU A 198 4.95 13.45 -25.84
CA GLU A 198 4.59 12.06 -26.10
C GLU A 198 3.08 11.82 -26.00
N GLN A 199 2.59 10.77 -26.66
CA GLN A 199 1.22 10.28 -26.48
C GLN A 199 1.21 9.14 -25.47
N VAL A 200 0.49 9.32 -24.36
CA VAL A 200 0.46 8.38 -23.24
C VAL A 200 -0.94 7.81 -23.08
N LEU A 201 -1.09 6.50 -23.31
CA LEU A 201 -2.31 5.76 -23.00
C LEU A 201 -2.23 5.23 -21.56
N ILE A 202 -3.23 5.58 -20.75
CA ILE A 202 -3.37 5.09 -19.38
C ILE A 202 -4.61 4.21 -19.32
N ILE A 203 -4.44 2.97 -18.90
CA ILE A 203 -5.53 1.99 -18.80
C ILE A 203 -5.89 1.80 -17.33
N GLY A 204 -7.07 2.25 -16.94
CA GLY A 204 -7.58 2.16 -15.57
C GLY A 204 -8.64 3.21 -15.26
N GLY A 205 -9.51 2.89 -14.30
CA GLY A 205 -10.58 3.79 -13.82
C GLY A 205 -10.50 4.13 -12.33
N GLY A 206 -9.33 3.93 -11.72
CA GLY A 206 -9.10 4.16 -10.30
C GLY A 206 -8.30 5.43 -10.01
N LEU A 207 -8.10 5.73 -8.73
CA LEU A 207 -7.37 6.92 -8.31
C LEU A 207 -5.93 6.95 -8.83
N THR A 208 -5.24 5.81 -8.88
CA THR A 208 -3.89 5.68 -9.46
C THR A 208 -3.83 6.16 -10.92
N SER A 209 -4.79 5.75 -11.76
CA SER A 209 -4.85 6.22 -13.15
C SER A 209 -5.14 7.72 -13.25
N GLY A 210 -5.89 8.29 -12.29
CA GLY A 210 -6.11 9.73 -12.21
C GLY A 210 -4.82 10.49 -11.89
N HIS A 211 -4.05 10.04 -10.89
CA HIS A 211 -2.75 10.63 -10.56
C HIS A 211 -1.77 10.57 -11.73
N LEU A 212 -1.67 9.41 -12.39
CA LEU A 212 -0.84 9.26 -13.59
C LEU A 212 -1.29 10.20 -14.71
N ALA A 213 -2.59 10.34 -14.96
CA ALA A 213 -3.12 11.19 -16.04
C ALA A 213 -2.82 12.68 -15.77
N VAL A 214 -3.12 13.16 -14.57
CA VAL A 214 -2.85 14.56 -14.19
C VAL A 214 -1.35 14.84 -14.20
N GLY A 215 -0.55 13.94 -13.63
CA GLY A 215 0.91 14.10 -13.55
C GLY A 215 1.61 14.01 -14.90
N ALA A 216 1.13 13.16 -15.82
CA ALA A 216 1.63 13.07 -17.19
C ALA A 216 1.26 14.31 -18.01
N ALA A 217 0.01 14.78 -17.92
CA ALA A 217 -0.44 15.99 -18.60
C ALA A 217 0.32 17.23 -18.12
N ALA A 218 0.61 17.34 -16.81
CA ALA A 218 1.43 18.42 -16.25
C ALA A 218 2.86 18.45 -16.80
N ARG A 219 3.34 17.33 -17.36
CA ARG A 219 4.66 17.19 -18.01
C ARG A 219 4.62 17.38 -19.52
N GLY A 220 3.48 17.84 -20.06
CA GLY A 220 3.33 18.10 -21.50
C GLY A 220 3.05 16.86 -22.35
N ALA A 221 2.67 15.74 -21.74
CA ALA A 221 2.21 14.57 -22.48
C ALA A 221 0.76 14.75 -22.96
N LYS A 222 0.43 14.22 -24.14
CA LYS A 222 -0.94 14.06 -24.60
C LYS A 222 -1.51 12.77 -24.03
N VAL A 223 -2.38 12.89 -23.02
CA VAL A 223 -2.90 11.74 -22.27
C VAL A 223 -4.23 11.25 -22.86
N MET A 224 -4.32 9.94 -23.09
CA MET A 224 -5.58 9.23 -23.31
C MET A 224 -5.85 8.34 -22.10
N LEU A 225 -6.95 8.61 -21.39
CA LEU A 225 -7.40 7.77 -20.27
C LEU A 225 -8.49 6.81 -20.74
N MET A 226 -8.20 5.52 -20.69
CA MET A 226 -9.11 4.45 -21.09
C MET A 226 -9.54 3.64 -19.87
N SER A 227 -10.85 3.45 -19.71
CA SER A 227 -11.43 2.65 -18.62
C SER A 227 -12.52 1.73 -19.17
N GLN A 228 -12.58 0.50 -18.64
CA GLN A 228 -13.60 -0.48 -19.01
C GLN A 228 -15.02 -0.05 -18.61
N ARG A 229 -15.14 0.71 -17.52
CA ARG A 229 -16.40 1.24 -17.00
C ARG A 229 -16.36 2.76 -16.98
N ARG A 230 -17.53 3.41 -17.01
CA ARG A 230 -17.64 4.84 -16.76
C ARG A 230 -16.95 5.18 -15.43
N LEU A 231 -16.11 6.22 -15.43
CA LEU A 231 -15.40 6.68 -14.24
C LEU A 231 -16.39 6.97 -13.11
N GLN A 232 -16.08 6.47 -11.92
CA GLN A 232 -16.92 6.61 -10.73
C GLN A 232 -16.29 7.61 -9.77
N GLU A 233 -17.07 8.59 -9.32
CA GLU A 233 -16.66 9.61 -8.36
C GLU A 233 -17.06 9.17 -6.94
N LYS A 234 -16.09 8.99 -6.03
CA LYS A 234 -16.31 8.56 -4.64
C LYS A 234 -15.30 9.18 -3.68
N TRP A 235 -15.72 9.47 -2.45
CA TRP A 235 -14.80 9.94 -1.40
C TRP A 235 -13.90 8.85 -0.83
N PHE A 236 -14.41 7.62 -0.69
CA PHE A 236 -13.70 6.49 -0.07
C PHE A 236 -13.73 5.23 -0.96
N ASP A 237 -12.80 4.30 -0.71
CA ASP A 237 -12.71 3.04 -1.46
C ASP A 237 -13.91 2.11 -1.21
N ALA A 238 -14.46 2.16 0.00
CA ALA A 238 -15.66 1.45 0.40
C ALA A 238 -16.54 2.37 1.25
N GLU A 239 -17.83 2.04 1.37
CA GLU A 239 -18.72 2.78 2.26
C GLU A 239 -18.22 2.73 3.71
N PRO A 240 -18.28 3.85 4.47
CA PRO A 240 -17.80 3.90 5.85
C PRO A 240 -18.41 2.85 6.79
N GLY A 241 -19.61 2.32 6.49
CA GLY A 241 -20.21 1.24 7.27
C GLY A 241 -19.37 -0.05 7.30
N TRP A 242 -18.47 -0.26 6.32
CA TRP A 242 -17.52 -1.37 6.28
C TRP A 242 -16.33 -1.20 7.24
N LEU A 243 -16.14 0.01 7.80
CA LEU A 243 -15.08 0.29 8.77
C LEU A 243 -15.49 -0.05 10.21
N GLY A 244 -16.71 -0.56 10.41
CA GLY A 244 -17.25 -0.81 11.73
C GLY A 244 -18.31 -1.92 11.75
N PRO A 245 -18.93 -2.14 12.92
CA PRO A 245 -19.86 -3.26 13.11
C PRO A 245 -21.12 -3.16 12.23
N LYS A 246 -21.45 -1.97 11.69
CA LYS A 246 -22.65 -1.75 10.88
C LYS A 246 -22.78 -2.77 9.74
N TYR A 247 -21.72 -2.97 8.96
CA TYR A 247 -21.72 -3.99 7.89
C TYR A 247 -20.87 -5.22 8.26
N LEU A 248 -19.88 -5.06 9.13
CA LEU A 248 -19.03 -6.19 9.53
C LEU A 248 -19.79 -7.23 10.36
N LYS A 249 -20.81 -6.86 11.15
CA LYS A 249 -21.59 -7.83 11.93
C LYS A 249 -22.24 -8.89 11.03
N ASP A 250 -22.93 -8.44 9.98
CA ASP A 250 -23.62 -9.32 9.04
C ASP A 250 -22.62 -10.13 8.21
N PHE A 251 -21.50 -9.52 7.81
CA PHE A 251 -20.41 -10.22 7.13
C PHE A 251 -19.84 -11.38 7.96
N TRP A 252 -19.60 -11.15 9.26
CA TRP A 252 -19.13 -12.20 10.17
C TRP A 252 -20.19 -13.25 10.48
N ALA A 253 -21.47 -12.87 10.44
CA ALA A 253 -22.59 -13.79 10.66
C ALA A 253 -22.86 -14.70 9.44
N GLU A 254 -22.55 -14.27 8.21
CA GLU A 254 -22.78 -15.05 6.99
C GLU A 254 -21.87 -16.30 6.97
N PRO A 255 -22.40 -17.54 7.02
CA PRO A 255 -21.57 -18.75 7.04
C PRO A 255 -21.03 -19.15 5.66
N ASN A 256 -21.66 -18.71 4.57
CA ASN A 256 -21.31 -19.13 3.22
C ASN A 256 -20.14 -18.29 2.66
N TRP A 257 -19.06 -18.97 2.30
CA TRP A 257 -17.85 -18.33 1.77
C TRP A 257 -18.06 -17.61 0.43
N GLN A 258 -18.89 -18.16 -0.46
CA GLN A 258 -19.21 -17.55 -1.75
C GLN A 258 -20.00 -16.24 -1.54
N ARG A 259 -20.99 -16.24 -0.64
CA ARG A 259 -21.73 -15.02 -0.28
C ARG A 259 -20.84 -13.97 0.36
N ARG A 260 -19.94 -14.36 1.28
CA ARG A 260 -18.92 -13.44 1.82
C ARG A 260 -18.05 -12.84 0.72
N TRP A 261 -17.65 -13.65 -0.26
CA TRP A 261 -16.89 -13.17 -1.41
C TRP A 261 -17.69 -12.16 -2.23
N GLU A 262 -18.97 -12.42 -2.50
CA GLU A 262 -19.89 -11.48 -3.18
C GLU A 262 -20.05 -10.17 -2.40
N MET A 263 -20.20 -10.24 -1.08
CA MET A 263 -20.23 -9.05 -0.20
C MET A 263 -18.94 -8.23 -0.35
N ILE A 264 -17.77 -8.88 -0.39
CA ILE A 264 -16.48 -8.20 -0.60
C ILE A 264 -16.42 -7.54 -1.99
N GLN A 265 -16.86 -8.24 -3.05
CA GLN A 265 -16.88 -7.68 -4.40
C GLN A 265 -17.82 -6.47 -4.49
N GLY A 266 -19.01 -6.58 -3.91
CA GLY A 266 -19.98 -5.49 -3.83
C GLY A 266 -19.45 -4.30 -3.04
N ALA A 267 -18.80 -4.52 -1.90
CA ALA A 267 -18.20 -3.47 -1.08
C ALA A 267 -17.07 -2.72 -1.82
N ARG A 268 -16.21 -3.45 -2.54
CA ARG A 268 -15.12 -2.87 -3.33
C ARG A 268 -15.66 -2.02 -4.49
N ASN A 269 -16.65 -2.54 -5.22
CA ASN A 269 -17.29 -1.86 -6.36
C ASN A 269 -16.29 -1.33 -7.44
N GLY A 270 -15.08 -1.89 -7.47
CA GLY A 270 -13.94 -1.55 -8.33
C GLY A 270 -13.44 -0.10 -8.22
N GLY A 271 -12.60 0.30 -9.19
CA GLY A 271 -11.90 1.59 -9.17
C GLY A 271 -12.82 2.81 -9.11
N SER A 272 -12.41 3.80 -8.32
CA SER A 272 -13.05 5.12 -8.23
C SER A 272 -12.01 6.22 -8.11
N MET A 273 -12.42 7.44 -8.41
CA MET A 273 -11.63 8.66 -8.25
C MET A 273 -12.29 9.58 -7.24
N THR A 274 -11.51 10.40 -6.55
CA THR A 274 -12.08 11.43 -5.65
C THR A 274 -12.72 12.56 -6.45
N PRO A 275 -13.69 13.30 -5.89
CA PRO A 275 -14.25 14.48 -6.55
C PRO A 275 -13.19 15.50 -7.00
N LYS A 276 -12.17 15.70 -6.17
CA LYS A 276 -11.01 16.56 -6.49
C LYS A 276 -10.26 16.06 -7.73
N MET A 277 -9.98 14.76 -7.81
CA MET A 277 -9.31 14.17 -8.97
C MET A 277 -10.18 14.27 -10.23
N MET A 278 -11.48 13.96 -10.13
CA MET A 278 -12.42 14.09 -11.25
C MET A 278 -12.49 15.54 -11.76
N PHE A 279 -12.49 16.52 -10.85
CA PHE A 279 -12.43 17.93 -11.22
C PHE A 279 -11.14 18.29 -11.95
N GLN A 280 -9.98 17.81 -11.51
CA GLN A 280 -8.70 18.03 -12.20
C GLN A 280 -8.72 17.44 -13.61
N LEU A 281 -9.22 16.22 -13.78
CA LEU A 281 -9.33 15.58 -15.10
C LEU A 281 -10.26 16.36 -16.04
N ARG A 282 -11.43 16.80 -15.57
CA ARG A 282 -12.36 17.64 -16.36
C ARG A 282 -11.73 18.96 -16.82
N ARG A 283 -10.78 19.52 -16.07
CA ARG A 283 -10.05 20.73 -16.49
C ARG A 283 -8.97 20.47 -17.53
N LEU A 284 -8.48 19.23 -17.62
CA LEU A 284 -7.49 18.80 -18.59
C LEU A 284 -8.15 18.32 -19.89
N GLU A 285 -9.43 17.97 -19.87
CA GLU A 285 -10.21 17.76 -21.07
C GLU A 285 -10.17 19.05 -21.90
N PRO A 286 -9.65 19.02 -23.14
CA PRO A 286 -9.80 20.14 -24.05
C PRO A 286 -11.28 20.46 -24.15
N SER A 287 -11.63 21.74 -24.08
CA SER A 287 -12.98 22.24 -24.35
C SER A 287 -13.33 22.02 -25.83
N CYS A 288 -13.62 20.78 -26.23
CA CYS A 288 -14.32 20.42 -27.47
C CYS A 288 -15.68 19.86 -27.05
N LYS A 289 -16.77 20.62 -27.15
CA LYS A 289 -17.60 20.75 -28.37
C LYS A 289 -17.74 19.40 -29.10
N TYR A 290 -18.93 18.82 -28.90
CA TYR A 290 -19.63 17.87 -29.76
C TYR A 290 -18.90 17.45 -31.05
N PHE A 291 -18.66 16.16 -31.19
CA PHE A 291 -18.98 15.40 -32.40
C PHE A 291 -19.43 14.00 -32.00
#